data_AF-A0A7L1UYS1-F1
#
_entry.id   AF-A0A7L1UYS1-F1
#
_cell.length_a   1.000
_cell.length_b   1.000
_cell.length_c   1.000
_cell.angle_alpha   90.00
_cell.angle_beta   90.00
_cell.angle_gamma   90.00
#
_symmetry.space_group_name_H-M   'P 1'
#
loop_
_entity.id
_entity.type
_entity.pdbx_description
1 polymer ?
#
loop_
_entity_poly.entity_id
_entity_poly.type
_entity_poly.pdbx_seq_one_letter_code
_entity_poly.pdbx_strand_id
1 'polypeptide(L)'
;KQTLLPLLPEETSSFIFPCNPAMQRPELKYMVMELLRCIPLLLFLLFVCGLDHFIFSILSIIQHHSFIEYSYQTSHHLSVNVMGASLMAELLRTTIGALNTSVDTEVETSNLACLPQPTGMTKQQYLDTFLPLGALALLCLAQVYPFRLRRAIAAFYFPKREKTRVLFLYNRLLRQRKNFLYLQRGRVARQAQQPPGL
;
A
#
# COMPACT_ATOMS: atom_id res chain seq x y z
N LYS A 1 34.92 -45.38 -5.75
CA LYS A 1 34.76 -44.02 -5.16
C LYS A 1 33.31 -43.60 -5.32
N GLN A 2 32.59 -43.20 -4.26
CA GLN A 2 31.23 -42.66 -4.40
C GLN A 2 31.31 -41.22 -4.95
N THR A 3 30.70 -41.00 -6.11
CA THR A 3 30.57 -39.67 -6.73
C THR A 3 29.24 -39.05 -6.30
N LEU A 4 29.23 -37.73 -6.12
CA LEU A 4 28.02 -36.99 -5.72
C LEU A 4 27.06 -36.76 -6.90
N LEU A 5 27.56 -36.81 -8.13
CA LEU A 5 26.78 -36.69 -9.35
C LEU A 5 26.42 -38.08 -9.90
N PRO A 6 25.20 -38.27 -10.45
CA PRO A 6 24.12 -37.28 -10.62
C PRO A 6 23.39 -36.92 -9.31
N LEU A 7 22.82 -35.71 -9.25
CA LEU A 7 21.99 -35.24 -8.14
C LEU A 7 20.59 -35.88 -8.25
N LEU A 8 20.04 -36.38 -7.13
CA LEU A 8 18.65 -36.87 -7.11
C LEU A 8 17.68 -35.69 -7.24
N PRO A 9 16.49 -35.86 -7.85
CA PRO A 9 15.51 -34.79 -8.02
C PRO A 9 15.06 -34.15 -6.70
N GLU A 10 15.09 -34.90 -5.59
CA GLU A 10 14.81 -34.36 -4.26
C GLU A 10 15.92 -33.42 -3.77
N GLU A 11 17.18 -33.74 -4.08
CA GLU A 11 18.35 -32.95 -3.69
C GLU A 11 18.53 -31.72 -4.59
N THR A 12 18.18 -31.82 -5.89
CA THR A 12 18.25 -30.68 -6.80
C THR A 12 17.36 -29.55 -6.34
N SER A 13 16.20 -29.85 -5.73
CA SER A 13 15.25 -28.83 -5.22
C SER A 13 15.82 -27.98 -4.07
N SER A 14 16.76 -28.52 -3.30
CA SER A 14 17.38 -27.85 -2.15
C SER A 14 18.69 -27.15 -2.51
N PHE A 15 19.25 -27.44 -3.69
CA PHE A 15 20.54 -26.92 -4.13
C PHE A 15 20.37 -25.64 -4.96
N ILE A 16 21.09 -24.56 -4.60
CA ILE A 16 21.03 -23.29 -5.32
C ILE A 16 22.06 -23.31 -6.46
N PHE A 17 21.57 -23.42 -7.70
CA PHE A 17 22.40 -23.33 -8.89
C PHE A 17 22.72 -21.87 -9.22
N PRO A 18 24.01 -21.48 -9.33
CA PRO A 18 24.39 -20.09 -9.61
C PRO A 18 23.90 -19.56 -10.96
N CYS A 19 23.88 -20.42 -11.99
CA CYS A 19 23.68 -20.01 -13.39
C CYS A 19 22.29 -20.33 -13.95
N ASN A 20 21.42 -21.03 -13.20
CA ASN A 20 20.08 -21.35 -13.71
C ASN A 20 19.11 -20.20 -13.40
N PRO A 21 18.39 -19.65 -14.38
CA PRO A 21 17.43 -18.56 -14.14
C PRO A 21 16.19 -19.02 -13.35
N ALA A 22 15.97 -20.34 -13.23
CA ALA A 22 14.88 -20.88 -12.43
C ALA A 22 15.02 -20.50 -10.94
N MET A 23 13.96 -19.91 -10.39
CA MET A 23 13.87 -19.60 -8.96
C MET A 23 13.77 -20.88 -8.13
N GLN A 24 14.68 -21.03 -7.17
CA GLN A 24 14.74 -22.19 -6.32
C GLN A 24 13.76 -22.04 -5.15
N ARG A 25 13.19 -23.15 -4.64
CA ARG A 25 12.26 -23.14 -3.48
C ARG A 25 12.73 -22.34 -2.25
N PRO A 26 14.00 -22.39 -1.79
CA PRO A 26 14.44 -21.56 -0.68
C PRO A 26 14.43 -20.07 -1.02
N GLU A 27 14.76 -19.67 -2.25
CA GLU A 27 14.74 -18.27 -2.68
C GLU A 27 13.31 -17.73 -2.73
N LEU A 28 12.36 -18.55 -3.19
CA LEU A 28 10.94 -18.21 -3.18
C LEU A 28 10.42 -17.98 -1.76
N LYS A 29 10.85 -18.79 -0.78
CA LYS A 29 10.46 -18.56 0.63
C LYS A 29 10.94 -17.20 1.14
N TYR A 30 12.19 -16.83 0.87
CA TYR A 30 12.70 -15.51 1.26
C TYR A 30 11.94 -14.38 0.55
N MET A 31 11.69 -14.51 -0.76
CA MET A 31 10.91 -13.53 -1.52
C MET A 31 9.49 -13.37 -0.97
N VAL A 32 8.81 -14.46 -0.64
CA VAL A 32 7.46 -14.43 -0.06
C VAL A 32 7.47 -13.75 1.32
N MET A 33 8.49 -13.99 2.15
CA MET A 33 8.61 -13.32 3.44
C MET A 33 8.82 -11.81 3.30
N GLU A 34 9.66 -11.37 2.35
CA GLU A 34 9.86 -9.94 2.07
C GLU A 34 8.59 -9.30 1.50
N LEU A 35 7.89 -9.99 0.60
CA LEU A 35 6.61 -9.52 0.07
C LEU A 35 5.55 -9.41 1.16
N LEU A 36 5.49 -10.40 2.07
CA LEU A 36 4.59 -10.39 3.23
C LEU A 36 4.84 -9.16 4.11
N ARG A 37 6.10 -8.72 4.24
CA ARG A 37 6.47 -7.51 4.97
C ARG A 37 5.98 -6.22 4.30
N CYS A 38 5.74 -6.23 2.99
CA CYS A 38 5.22 -5.09 2.23
C CYS A 38 3.68 -4.99 2.27
N ILE A 39 2.97 -6.07 2.62
CA ILE A 39 1.50 -6.11 2.72
C ILE A 39 0.92 -5.04 3.66
N PRO A 40 1.40 -4.84 4.90
CA PRO A 40 0.81 -3.83 5.79
C PRO A 40 0.89 -2.41 5.23
N LEU A 41 1.98 -2.08 4.53
CA LEU A 41 2.13 -0.78 3.86
C LEU A 41 1.11 -0.62 2.73
N LEU A 42 0.90 -1.67 1.94
CA LEU A 42 -0.07 -1.68 0.85
C LEU A 42 -1.51 -1.57 1.38
N LEU A 43 -1.84 -2.29 2.46
CA LEU A 43 -3.14 -2.19 3.13
C LEU A 43 -3.38 -0.80 3.71
N PHE A 44 -2.38 -0.22 4.38
CA PHE A 44 -2.48 1.14 4.91
C PHE A 44 -2.71 2.16 3.79
N LEU A 45 -1.99 2.03 2.67
CA LEU A 45 -2.17 2.89 1.52
C LEU A 45 -3.58 2.79 0.93
N LEU A 46 -4.07 1.56 0.72
CA LEU A 46 -5.44 1.33 0.24
C LEU A 46 -6.49 1.90 1.18
N PHE A 47 -6.28 1.77 2.49
CA PHE A 47 -7.17 2.31 3.51
C PHE A 47 -7.24 3.83 3.44
N VAL A 48 -6.08 4.53 3.39
CA VAL A 48 -6.04 5.99 3.26
C VAL A 48 -6.68 6.45 1.95
N CYS A 49 -6.38 5.79 0.83
CA CYS A 49 -7.01 6.09 -0.46
C CYS A 49 -8.54 5.91 -0.42
N GLY A 50 -9.01 4.86 0.27
CA GLY A 50 -10.43 4.61 0.46
C GLY A 50 -11.10 5.66 1.36
N LEU A 51 -10.42 6.11 2.42
CA LEU A 51 -10.90 7.21 3.25
C LEU A 51 -11.00 8.52 2.46
N ASP A 52 -10.00 8.85 1.65
CA ASP A 52 -10.04 10.05 0.81
C ASP A 52 -11.22 10.00 -0.17
N HIS A 53 -11.46 8.84 -0.80
CA HIS A 53 -12.63 8.66 -1.67
C HIS A 53 -13.95 8.76 -0.89
N PHE A 54 -14.02 8.18 0.31
CA PHE A 54 -15.22 8.24 1.15
C PHE A 54 -15.53 9.67 1.59
N ILE A 55 -14.50 10.41 2.03
CA ILE A 55 -14.59 11.82 2.39
C ILE A 55 -15.05 12.62 1.17
N PHE A 56 -14.43 12.42 0.00
CA PHE A 56 -14.84 13.07 -1.24
C PHE A 56 -16.30 12.78 -1.59
N SER A 57 -16.74 11.52 -1.51
CA SER A 57 -18.13 11.13 -1.72
C SER A 57 -19.06 11.86 -0.76
N ILE A 58 -18.76 11.87 0.54
CA ILE A 58 -19.59 12.56 1.54
C ILE A 58 -19.65 14.06 1.27
N LEU A 59 -18.50 14.72 1.03
CA LEU A 59 -18.49 16.14 0.72
C LEU A 59 -19.28 16.45 -0.57
N SER A 60 -19.20 15.59 -1.59
CA SER A 60 -19.97 15.77 -2.83
C SER A 60 -21.48 15.59 -2.61
N ILE A 61 -21.89 14.65 -1.75
CA ILE A 61 -23.29 14.44 -1.36
C ILE A 61 -23.79 15.63 -0.54
N ILE A 62 -22.99 16.12 0.41
CA ILE A 62 -23.30 17.33 1.19
C ILE A 62 -23.42 18.53 0.25
N GLN A 63 -22.54 18.68 -0.73
CA GLN A 63 -22.63 19.74 -1.71
C GLN A 63 -23.95 19.69 -2.51
N HIS A 64 -24.39 18.48 -2.89
CA HIS A 64 -25.61 18.29 -3.66
C HIS A 64 -26.90 18.47 -2.84
N HIS A 65 -26.88 18.07 -1.56
CA HIS A 65 -28.04 18.19 -0.66
C HIS A 65 -28.09 19.50 0.14
N SER A 66 -26.96 20.20 0.31
CA SER A 66 -26.87 21.53 0.94
C SER A 66 -26.93 22.68 -0.05
N PHE A 67 -27.14 22.39 -1.34
CA PHE A 67 -27.57 23.39 -2.32
C PHE A 67 -29.02 23.80 -2.00
N ILE A 68 -29.17 24.51 -0.90
CA ILE A 68 -30.40 25.17 -0.52
C ILE A 68 -30.30 26.57 -1.09
N GLU A 69 -30.96 26.77 -2.22
CA GLU A 69 -31.29 28.10 -2.73
C GLU A 69 -32.25 28.74 -1.72
N TYR A 70 -31.69 29.36 -0.68
CA TYR A 70 -32.47 30.18 0.25
C TYR A 70 -32.80 31.49 -0.46
N SER A 71 -33.89 31.50 -1.23
CA SER A 71 -34.56 32.75 -1.61
C SER A 71 -35.23 33.34 -0.36
N TYR A 72 -34.43 34.00 0.49
CA TYR A 72 -34.98 34.83 1.57
C TYR A 72 -35.64 36.07 0.96
N GLN A 73 -36.87 35.95 0.48
CA GLN A 73 -37.78 37.08 0.37
C GLN A 73 -38.24 37.50 1.78
N THR A 74 -37.32 38.06 2.56
CA THR A 74 -37.66 38.76 3.79
C THR A 74 -38.01 40.19 3.43
N SER A 75 -39.28 40.43 3.12
CA SER A 75 -39.83 41.79 3.05
C SER A 75 -40.01 42.33 4.47
N HIS A 76 -38.92 42.75 5.13
CA HIS A 76 -39.02 43.49 6.39
C HIS A 76 -39.45 44.93 6.12
N HIS A 77 -40.77 45.14 5.98
CA HIS A 77 -41.34 46.49 5.95
C HIS A 77 -41.34 47.08 7.37
N LEU A 78 -40.19 47.57 7.82
CA LEU A 78 -40.09 48.34 9.07
C LEU A 78 -40.53 49.78 8.81
N SER A 79 -41.83 50.04 8.86
CA SER A 79 -42.37 51.41 8.87
C SER A 79 -42.23 52.01 10.27
N VAL A 80 -41.11 52.70 10.53
CA VAL A 80 -40.88 53.42 11.78
C VAL A 80 -41.54 54.81 11.71
N ASN A 81 -42.73 54.95 12.30
CA ASN A 81 -43.42 56.25 12.41
C ASN A 81 -43.03 56.96 13.71
N VAL A 82 -42.26 58.04 13.63
CA VAL A 82 -41.82 58.83 14.78
C VAL A 82 -42.91 59.85 15.15
N MET A 83 -43.63 59.68 16.27
CA MET A 83 -44.61 60.69 16.74
C MET A 83 -43.99 61.66 17.77
N GLY A 84 -44.17 62.96 17.57
CA GLY A 84 -43.67 64.04 18.44
C GLY A 84 -43.07 65.21 17.67
N ALA A 85 -43.21 66.43 18.21
CA ALA A 85 -42.67 67.68 17.64
C ALA A 85 -41.40 68.16 18.35
N SER A 86 -40.56 67.22 18.81
CA SER A 86 -39.27 67.52 19.45
C SER A 86 -38.14 67.55 18.42
N LEU A 87 -37.09 68.33 18.68
CA LEU A 87 -35.90 68.42 17.82
C LEU A 87 -35.26 67.06 17.51
N MET A 88 -35.28 66.12 18.46
CA MET A 88 -34.78 64.75 18.24
C MET A 88 -35.66 63.95 17.28
N ALA A 89 -36.99 64.13 17.34
CA ALA A 89 -37.92 63.49 16.42
C ALA A 89 -37.77 64.02 14.98
N GLU A 90 -37.41 65.29 14.83
CA GLU A 90 -37.11 65.92 13.54
C GLU A 90 -35.80 65.38 12.95
N LEU A 91 -34.73 65.29 13.74
CA LEU A 91 -33.47 64.68 13.31
C LEU A 91 -33.68 63.23 12.87
N LEU A 92 -34.39 62.42 13.65
CA LEU A 92 -34.69 61.03 13.29
C LEU A 92 -35.56 60.92 12.03
N ARG A 93 -36.51 61.84 11.81
CA ARG A 93 -37.27 61.90 10.55
C ARG A 93 -36.38 62.20 9.37
N THR A 94 -35.45 63.14 9.50
CA THR A 94 -34.55 63.52 8.39
C THR A 94 -33.56 62.41 8.04
N THR A 95 -33.03 61.69 9.02
CA THR A 95 -32.11 60.57 8.78
C THR A 95 -32.83 59.36 8.18
N ILE A 96 -34.03 59.04 8.66
CA ILE A 96 -34.85 57.94 8.11
C ILE A 96 -35.40 58.31 6.72
N GLY A 97 -35.80 59.56 6.50
CA GLY A 97 -36.28 60.05 5.22
C GLY A 97 -35.22 60.04 4.11
N ALA A 98 -33.95 60.30 4.45
CA ALA A 98 -32.82 60.18 3.53
C ALA A 98 -32.47 58.72 3.19
N LEU A 99 -32.87 57.77 4.03
CA LEU A 99 -32.70 56.32 3.83
C LEU A 99 -33.93 55.65 3.20
N ASN A 100 -35.04 56.38 3.02
CA ASN A 100 -36.33 55.89 2.55
C ASN A 100 -36.42 55.75 1.01
N THR A 101 -35.33 56.06 0.30
CA THR A 101 -35.22 55.84 -1.15
C THR A 101 -34.61 54.47 -1.41
N SER A 102 -35.47 53.45 -1.44
CA SER A 102 -35.26 52.13 -2.06
C SER A 102 -33.89 51.49 -1.87
N VAL A 103 -33.68 50.85 -0.72
CA VAL A 103 -32.70 49.76 -0.60
C VAL A 103 -33.37 48.50 -1.13
N ASP A 104 -33.63 48.46 -2.45
CA ASP A 104 -33.81 47.19 -3.18
C ASP A 104 -32.41 46.61 -3.39
N THR A 105 -31.81 46.15 -2.30
CA THR A 105 -30.66 45.27 -2.41
C THR A 105 -31.21 43.87 -2.57
N GLU A 106 -31.37 43.42 -3.81
CA GLU A 106 -31.38 41.99 -4.13
C GLU A 106 -29.99 41.46 -3.77
N VAL A 107 -29.79 41.17 -2.49
CA VAL A 107 -28.60 40.47 -2.03
C VAL A 107 -28.83 39.01 -2.32
N GLU A 108 -28.46 38.57 -3.53
CA GLU A 108 -28.25 37.16 -3.81
C GLU A 108 -27.04 36.68 -2.98
N THR A 109 -27.26 36.38 -1.70
CA THR A 109 -26.28 35.69 -0.87
C THR A 109 -26.25 34.23 -1.26
N SER A 110 -25.48 33.89 -2.30
CA SER A 110 -25.21 32.50 -2.63
C SER A 110 -24.29 31.88 -1.57
N ASN A 111 -24.70 30.76 -0.98
CA ASN A 111 -23.86 29.99 -0.04
C ASN A 111 -22.65 29.30 -0.73
N LEU A 112 -22.41 29.59 -2.01
CA LEU A 112 -21.30 29.06 -2.80
C LEU A 112 -19.93 29.34 -2.16
N ALA A 113 -19.77 30.49 -1.49
CA ALA A 113 -18.54 30.85 -0.79
C ALA A 113 -18.30 30.01 0.50
N CYS A 114 -19.36 29.44 1.07
CA CYS A 114 -19.33 28.64 2.30
C CYS A 114 -19.33 27.13 2.02
N LEU A 115 -19.59 26.71 0.78
CA LEU A 115 -19.58 25.30 0.39
C LEU A 115 -18.12 24.82 0.26
N PRO A 116 -17.71 23.79 1.01
CA PRO A 116 -16.37 23.22 0.84
C PRO A 116 -16.28 22.60 -0.56
N GLN A 117 -15.39 23.13 -1.40
CA GLN A 117 -15.11 22.55 -2.72
C GLN A 117 -14.38 21.21 -2.52
N PRO A 118 -14.99 20.06 -2.87
CA PRO A 118 -14.33 18.78 -2.74
C PRO A 118 -13.23 18.68 -3.80
N THR A 119 -11.99 18.95 -3.41
CA THR A 119 -10.81 18.67 -4.24
C THR A 119 -10.37 17.24 -3.99
N GLY A 120 -10.79 16.31 -4.84
CA GLY A 120 -10.27 14.95 -4.85
C GLY A 120 -8.82 14.91 -5.34
N MET A 121 -8.07 13.88 -4.95
CA MET A 121 -6.74 13.64 -5.51
C MET A 121 -6.84 13.44 -7.02
N THR A 122 -5.97 14.14 -7.76
CA THR A 122 -5.86 13.97 -9.21
C THR A 122 -5.28 12.59 -9.54
N LYS A 123 -5.62 12.06 -10.73
CA LYS A 123 -5.09 10.76 -11.20
C LYS A 123 -3.56 10.70 -11.17
N GLN A 124 -2.88 11.83 -11.39
CA GLN A 124 -1.43 11.94 -11.32
C GLN A 124 -0.90 11.71 -9.91
N GLN A 125 -1.53 12.31 -8.89
CA GLN A 125 -1.13 12.13 -7.49
C GLN A 125 -1.31 10.69 -7.01
N TYR A 126 -2.35 10.00 -7.46
CA TYR A 126 -2.49 8.56 -7.22
C TYR A 126 -1.34 7.78 -7.88
N LEU A 127 -1.04 8.04 -9.15
CA LEU A 127 0.06 7.38 -9.85
C LEU A 127 1.40 7.59 -9.15
N ASP A 128 1.72 8.83 -8.76
CA ASP A 128 2.96 9.16 -8.04
C ASP A 128 3.06 8.45 -6.69
N THR A 129 1.92 8.17 -6.05
CA THR A 129 1.87 7.46 -4.77
C THR A 129 2.03 5.95 -4.94
N PHE A 130 1.42 5.36 -5.98
CA PHE A 130 1.52 3.92 -6.26
C PHE A 130 2.83 3.52 -6.94
N LEU A 131 3.44 4.42 -7.71
CA LEU A 131 4.70 4.19 -8.42
C LEU A 131 5.85 3.70 -7.51
N PRO A 132 6.18 4.35 -6.37
CA PRO A 132 7.24 3.88 -5.49
C PRO A 132 6.91 2.52 -4.85
N LEU A 133 5.64 2.23 -4.59
CA LEU A 133 5.22 0.94 -4.07
C LEU A 133 5.39 -0.18 -5.10
N GLY A 134 5.03 0.09 -6.36
CA GLY A 134 5.27 -0.82 -7.48
C GLY A 134 6.77 -1.03 -7.72
N ALA A 135 7.56 0.04 -7.66
CA ALA A 135 9.02 -0.03 -7.76
C ALA A 135 9.63 -0.87 -6.62
N LEU A 136 9.15 -0.71 -5.38
CA LEU A 136 9.58 -1.52 -4.24
C LEU A 136 9.28 -3.01 -4.46
N ALA A 137 8.08 -3.34 -4.94
CA ALA A 137 7.72 -4.72 -5.25
C ALA A 137 8.62 -5.32 -6.35
N LEU A 138 8.89 -4.56 -7.42
CA LEU A 138 9.82 -4.98 -8.47
C LEU A 138 11.25 -5.16 -7.94
N LEU A 139 11.71 -4.27 -7.06
CA LEU A 139 13.02 -4.39 -6.40
C LEU A 139 13.10 -5.64 -5.52
N CYS A 140 12.04 -5.98 -4.78
CA CYS A 140 11.98 -7.23 -4.01
C CYS A 140 12.10 -8.47 -4.91
N LEU A 141 11.48 -8.46 -6.09
CA LEU A 141 11.65 -9.53 -7.09
C LEU A 141 13.07 -9.55 -7.65
N ALA A 142 13.61 -8.38 -7.98
CA ALA A 142 14.95 -8.24 -8.51
C ALA A 142 16.03 -8.63 -7.50
N GLN A 143 15.77 -8.54 -6.19
CA GLN A 143 16.72 -8.79 -5.10
C GLN A 143 17.35 -10.19 -5.12
N VAL A 144 16.70 -11.18 -5.72
CA VAL A 144 17.26 -12.53 -5.88
C VAL A 144 18.54 -12.52 -6.75
N TYR A 145 18.57 -11.68 -7.78
CA TYR A 145 19.69 -11.58 -8.72
C TYR A 145 20.97 -10.96 -8.13
N PRO A 146 20.97 -9.83 -7.39
CA PRO A 146 22.16 -9.30 -6.75
C PRO A 146 22.70 -10.21 -5.65
N PHE A 147 21.88 -11.00 -4.96
CA PHE A 147 22.39 -12.02 -4.03
C PHE A 147 23.21 -13.10 -4.74
N ARG A 148 22.75 -13.54 -5.92
CA ARG A 148 23.50 -14.47 -6.78
C ARG A 148 24.76 -13.83 -7.36
N LEU A 149 24.66 -12.57 -7.81
CA LEU A 149 25.78 -11.80 -8.34
C LEU A 149 26.86 -11.59 -7.27
N ARG A 150 26.49 -11.24 -6.03
CA ARG A 150 27.42 -11.08 -4.91
C ARG A 150 28.24 -12.34 -4.69
N ARG A 151 27.62 -13.52 -4.79
CA ARG A 151 28.34 -14.79 -4.69
C ARG A 151 29.32 -14.97 -5.86
N ALA A 152 28.90 -14.68 -7.08
CA ALA A 152 29.77 -14.78 -8.26
C ALA A 152 30.98 -13.83 -8.15
N ILE A 153 30.76 -12.58 -7.74
CA ILE A 153 31.82 -11.60 -7.48
C ILE A 153 32.76 -12.11 -6.38
N ALA A 154 32.22 -12.59 -5.25
CA ALA A 154 33.05 -13.10 -4.16
C ALA A 154 33.86 -14.34 -4.56
N ALA A 155 33.30 -15.21 -5.41
CA ALA A 155 34.00 -16.36 -5.97
C ALA A 155 35.16 -15.94 -6.88
N PHE A 156 34.98 -14.86 -7.64
CA PHE A 156 36.01 -14.28 -8.49
C PHE A 156 37.18 -13.67 -7.68
N TYR A 157 36.88 -12.86 -6.67
CA TYR A 157 37.91 -12.20 -5.85
C TYR A 157 38.58 -13.12 -4.81
N PHE A 158 37.87 -14.12 -4.26
CA PHE A 158 38.37 -14.98 -3.17
C PHE A 158 38.25 -16.48 -3.49
N PRO A 159 38.98 -16.99 -4.50
CA PRO A 159 38.82 -18.37 -4.98
C PRO A 159 39.18 -19.42 -3.91
N LYS A 160 40.17 -19.13 -3.04
CA LYS A 160 40.57 -20.04 -1.95
C LYS A 160 39.42 -20.27 -0.96
N ARG A 161 38.68 -19.22 -0.59
CA ARG A 161 37.55 -19.31 0.35
C ARG A 161 36.35 -20.01 -0.28
N GLU A 162 36.05 -19.72 -1.55
CA GLU A 162 34.95 -20.38 -2.26
C GLU A 162 35.23 -21.88 -2.44
N LYS A 163 36.47 -22.28 -2.76
CA LYS A 163 36.85 -23.70 -2.84
C LYS A 163 36.58 -24.44 -1.53
N THR A 164 36.93 -23.86 -0.38
CA THR A 164 36.64 -24.45 0.93
C THR A 164 35.13 -24.59 1.17
N ARG A 165 34.34 -23.57 0.81
CA ARG A 165 32.87 -23.63 0.93
C ARG A 165 32.25 -24.71 0.05
N VAL A 166 32.71 -24.84 -1.19
CA VAL A 166 32.26 -25.88 -2.13
C VAL A 166 32.64 -27.28 -1.64
N LEU A 167 33.87 -27.48 -1.17
CA LEU A 167 34.32 -28.76 -0.59
C LEU A 167 33.52 -29.13 0.66
N PHE A 168 33.25 -28.16 1.53
CA PHE A 168 32.41 -28.37 2.70
C PHE A 168 30.99 -28.80 2.31
N LEU A 169 30.38 -28.11 1.34
CA LEU A 169 29.05 -28.44 0.82
C LEU A 169 29.02 -29.84 0.20
N TYR A 170 30.03 -30.19 -0.59
CA TYR A 170 30.18 -31.52 -1.18
C TYR A 170 30.25 -32.62 -0.11
N ASN A 171 31.11 -32.45 0.90
CA ASN A 171 31.25 -33.42 1.98
C ASN A 171 29.98 -33.54 2.83
N ARG A 172 29.28 -32.42 3.07
CA ARG A 172 28.01 -32.40 3.78
C ARG A 172 26.94 -33.22 3.04
N LEU A 173 26.79 -33.02 1.74
CA LEU A 173 25.84 -33.75 0.90
C LEU A 173 26.16 -35.26 0.86
N LEU A 174 27.44 -35.63 0.71
CA LEU A 174 27.86 -37.03 0.78
C LEU A 174 27.50 -37.67 2.13
N ARG A 175 27.72 -36.97 3.24
CA ARG A 175 27.36 -37.46 4.58
C ARG A 175 25.85 -37.61 4.74
N GLN A 176 25.08 -36.68 4.20
CA GLN A 176 23.61 -36.74 4.21
C GLN A 176 23.08 -37.95 3.44
N ARG A 177 23.63 -38.25 2.24
CA ARG A 177 23.30 -39.47 1.49
C ARG A 177 23.63 -40.75 2.25
N LYS A 178 24.82 -40.82 2.87
CA LYS A 178 25.22 -41.99 3.67
C LYS A 178 24.28 -42.21 4.85
N ASN A 179 23.91 -41.15 5.57
CA ASN A 179 22.95 -41.23 6.66
C ASN A 179 21.56 -41.68 6.17
N PHE A 180 21.09 -41.15 5.06
CA PHE A 180 19.81 -41.55 4.47
C PHE A 180 19.79 -43.04 4.09
N LEU A 181 20.83 -43.51 3.39
CA LEU A 181 20.96 -44.93 3.03
C LEU A 181 21.08 -45.84 4.25
N TYR A 182 21.81 -45.41 5.28
CA TYR A 182 21.90 -46.14 6.55
C TYR A 182 20.53 -46.29 7.22
N LEU A 183 19.76 -45.20 7.28
CA LEU A 183 18.41 -45.21 7.84
C LEU A 183 17.45 -46.06 7.00
N GLN A 184 17.51 -45.99 5.67
CA GLN A 184 16.68 -46.82 4.79
C GLN A 184 17.00 -48.30 4.92
N ARG A 185 18.28 -48.69 4.97
CA ARG A 185 18.69 -50.08 5.24
C ARG A 185 18.15 -50.58 6.57
N GLY A 186 18.21 -49.74 7.61
CA GLY A 186 17.62 -50.05 8.92
C GLY A 186 16.11 -50.28 8.86
N ARG A 187 15.37 -49.48 8.06
CA ARG A 187 13.92 -49.67 7.86
C ARG A 187 13.61 -50.97 7.12
N VAL A 188 14.32 -51.26 6.04
CA VAL A 188 14.13 -52.50 5.25
C VAL A 188 14.47 -53.73 6.10
N ALA A 189 15.56 -53.69 6.88
CA ALA A 189 15.90 -54.79 7.78
C ALA A 189 14.82 -55.03 8.85
N ARG A 190 14.23 -53.97 9.41
CA ARG A 190 13.11 -54.07 10.37
C ARG A 190 11.84 -54.61 9.71
N GLN A 191 11.51 -54.17 8.49
CA GLN A 191 10.37 -54.69 7.73
C GLN A 191 10.57 -56.17 7.37
N ALA A 192 11.79 -56.58 7.00
CA ALA A 192 12.09 -57.98 6.71
C ALA A 192 12.03 -58.88 7.96
N GLN A 193 12.20 -58.31 9.16
CA GLN A 193 12.05 -59.02 10.44
C GLN A 193 10.58 -59.10 10.91
N GLN A 194 9.69 -58.26 10.37
CA GLN A 194 8.26 -58.38 10.65
C GLN A 194 7.71 -59.55 9.82
N PRO A 195 7.06 -60.55 10.43
CA PRO A 195 6.41 -61.62 9.68
C PRO A 195 5.34 -61.01 8.76
N PRO A 196 5.12 -61.54 7.55
CA PRO A 196 4.03 -61.08 6.69
C PRO A 196 2.73 -61.19 7.49
N GLY A 197 2.07 -60.04 7.70
CA GLY A 197 0.78 -60.01 8.38
C GLY A 197 -0.21 -60.90 7.64
N LEU A 198 -0.81 -61.83 8.38
CA LEU A 198 -2.00 -62.59 8.00
C LEU A 198 -3.18 -61.65 7.69
#